data_AF-A0A2S1PPP5-F1
#
_entry.id   AF-A0A2S1PPP5-F1
#
_cell.length_a   1.000
_cell.length_b   1.000
_cell.length_c   1.000
_cell.angle_alpha   90.00
_cell.angle_beta   90.00
_cell.angle_gamma   90.00
#
_symmetry.space_group_name_H-M   'P 1'
#
loop_
_entity.id
_entity.type
_entity.pdbx_description
1 polymer ?
#
loop_
_entity_poly.entity_id
_entity_poly.type
_entity_poly.pdbx_seq_one_letter_code
_entity_poly.pdbx_strand_id
1 'polypeptide(L)'
;MQAVAVTEQRRRQGRTLSAWPYASAFFRCLNGSRRISLTDLRFFAPALTKEEFHGNRLLWLAAVDKLIESFGEVCVLPLPSDAGHRLFPSVPFREGERRRQKTTLTEQKYSRQREREAERRELEYQTCFAQAQIDLAFHTPATVGSWLSRWSGVVEEHDLETIFWGGAGVFHHCHHLTGFSGRRNHSGG
;
A
#
# COMPACT_ATOMS: atom_id res chain seq x y z
N MET A 1 17.34 -25.95 -13.15
CA MET A 1 18.72 -25.80 -12.64
C MET A 1 19.19 -27.09 -11.96
N GLN A 2 19.80 -27.98 -12.75
CA GLN A 2 20.21 -29.32 -12.32
C GLN A 2 21.29 -29.30 -11.22
N ALA A 3 22.15 -28.28 -11.21
CA ALA A 3 23.22 -28.11 -10.23
C ALA A 3 22.71 -28.03 -8.78
N VAL A 4 21.69 -27.20 -8.53
CA VAL A 4 21.08 -27.05 -7.18
C VAL A 4 20.40 -28.34 -6.73
N ALA A 5 19.66 -29.00 -7.63
CA ALA A 5 19.02 -30.27 -7.31
C ALA A 5 20.05 -31.36 -6.91
N VAL A 6 21.19 -31.42 -7.61
CA VAL A 6 22.26 -32.38 -7.32
C VAL A 6 22.95 -32.08 -5.99
N THR A 7 23.18 -30.82 -5.64
CA THR A 7 23.78 -30.45 -4.35
C THR A 7 22.84 -30.73 -3.19
N GLU A 8 21.56 -30.36 -3.31
CA GLU A 8 20.56 -30.63 -2.29
C GLU A 8 20.36 -32.14 -2.07
N GLN A 9 20.34 -32.93 -3.13
CA GLN A 9 20.25 -34.39 -3.04
C GLN A 9 21.44 -34.97 -2.24
N ARG A 10 22.67 -34.51 -2.52
CA ARG A 10 23.86 -34.96 -1.78
C ARG A 10 23.85 -34.52 -0.33
N ARG A 11 23.35 -33.31 -0.06
CA ARG A 11 23.17 -32.78 1.29
C ARG A 11 22.20 -33.64 2.11
N ARG A 12 21.06 -34.01 1.52
CA ARG A 12 20.07 -34.91 2.12
C ARG A 12 20.62 -36.32 2.40
N GLN A 13 21.54 -36.78 1.56
CA GLN A 13 22.24 -38.06 1.72
C GLN A 13 23.37 -38.02 2.78
N GLY A 14 23.58 -36.89 3.48
CA GLY A 14 24.62 -36.76 4.49
C GLY A 14 26.06 -36.78 3.94
N ARG A 15 26.24 -36.54 2.64
CA ARG A 15 27.57 -36.53 2.02
C ARG A 15 28.33 -35.25 2.32
N THR A 16 29.64 -35.36 2.54
CA THR A 16 30.53 -34.20 2.68
C THR A 16 30.50 -33.36 1.40
N LEU A 17 30.15 -32.09 1.57
CA LEU A 17 30.11 -31.10 0.49
C LEU A 17 31.46 -30.40 0.37
N SER A 18 31.80 -29.93 -0.83
CA SER A 18 32.94 -29.03 -1.03
C SER A 18 32.68 -27.67 -0.40
N ALA A 19 33.72 -26.86 -0.18
CA ALA A 19 33.60 -25.49 0.33
C ALA A 19 32.61 -24.62 -0.47
N TRP A 20 32.50 -24.85 -1.78
CA TRP A 20 31.58 -24.13 -2.69
C TRP A 20 30.74 -25.14 -3.49
N PRO A 21 29.72 -25.77 -2.88
CA PRO A 21 29.02 -26.91 -3.46
C PRO A 21 28.19 -26.56 -4.69
N TYR A 22 27.48 -25.44 -4.67
CA TYR A 22 26.61 -24.99 -5.76
C TYR A 22 27.43 -24.54 -6.96
N ALA A 23 28.48 -23.74 -6.74
CA ALA A 23 29.41 -23.33 -7.80
C ALA A 23 30.10 -24.55 -8.43
N SER A 24 30.59 -25.48 -7.61
CA SER A 24 31.26 -26.69 -8.11
C SER A 24 30.31 -27.60 -8.91
N ALA A 25 29.06 -27.75 -8.48
CA ALA A 25 28.06 -28.51 -9.23
C ALA A 25 27.67 -27.80 -10.53
N PHE A 26 27.56 -26.47 -10.50
CA PHE A 26 27.24 -25.66 -11.66
C PHE A 26 28.30 -25.79 -12.77
N PHE A 27 29.57 -25.52 -12.47
CA PHE A 27 30.64 -25.64 -13.46
C PHE A 27 30.86 -27.09 -13.92
N ARG A 28 30.59 -28.06 -13.05
CA ARG A 28 30.60 -29.48 -13.44
C ARG A 28 29.49 -29.81 -14.45
N CYS A 29 28.31 -29.23 -14.30
CA CYS A 29 27.22 -29.37 -15.27
C CYS A 29 27.49 -28.60 -16.58
N LEU A 30 28.16 -27.45 -16.51
CA LEU A 30 28.48 -26.64 -17.69
C LEU A 30 29.63 -27.21 -18.53
N ASN A 31 30.78 -27.47 -17.90
CA ASN A 31 32.03 -27.75 -18.60
C ASN A 31 32.53 -29.19 -18.39
N GLY A 32 31.78 -30.02 -17.67
CA GLY A 32 32.19 -31.38 -17.26
C GLY A 32 33.38 -31.41 -16.28
N SER A 33 33.96 -30.25 -15.98
CA SER A 33 35.21 -30.13 -15.24
C SER A 33 34.97 -30.01 -13.73
N ARG A 34 35.83 -30.67 -12.96
CA ARG A 34 35.81 -30.58 -11.49
C ARG A 34 36.59 -29.37 -10.95
N ARG A 35 37.45 -28.77 -11.78
CA ARG A 35 38.24 -27.58 -11.45
C ARG A 35 37.65 -26.38 -12.17
N ILE A 36 37.36 -25.34 -11.41
CA ILE A 36 36.85 -24.06 -11.91
C ILE A 36 38.04 -23.24 -12.39
N SER A 37 38.07 -22.96 -13.70
CA SER A 37 39.12 -22.23 -14.39
C SER A 37 38.76 -20.75 -14.54
N LEU A 38 39.75 -19.92 -14.88
CA LEU A 38 39.53 -18.51 -15.21
C LEU A 38 38.60 -18.36 -16.42
N THR A 39 38.71 -19.25 -17.42
CA THR A 39 37.84 -19.27 -18.60
C THR A 39 36.37 -19.44 -18.21
N ASP A 40 36.10 -20.27 -17.20
CA ASP A 40 34.74 -20.50 -16.71
C ASP A 40 34.15 -19.25 -16.07
N LEU A 41 34.96 -18.45 -15.38
CA LEU A 41 34.52 -17.19 -14.76
C LEU A 41 34.40 -16.04 -15.76
N ARG A 42 35.14 -16.09 -16.88
CA ARG A 42 34.96 -15.16 -17.99
C ARG A 42 33.57 -15.26 -18.63
N PHE A 43 32.82 -16.32 -18.37
CA PHE A 43 31.38 -16.38 -18.65
C PHE A 43 30.60 -15.24 -18.00
N PHE A 44 30.93 -14.91 -16.74
CA PHE A 44 30.28 -13.83 -16.01
C PHE A 44 30.96 -12.48 -16.25
N ALA A 45 32.30 -12.46 -16.27
CA ALA A 45 33.10 -11.25 -16.44
C ALA A 45 34.13 -11.44 -17.57
N PRO A 46 33.78 -11.17 -18.84
CA PRO A 46 34.67 -11.41 -19.99
C PRO A 46 36.02 -10.69 -19.92
N ALA A 47 36.04 -9.52 -19.27
CA ALA A 47 37.20 -8.67 -19.06
C ALA A 47 38.07 -9.06 -17.86
N LEU A 48 37.73 -10.13 -17.13
CA LEU A 48 38.48 -10.56 -15.95
C LEU A 48 39.91 -10.97 -16.31
N THR A 49 40.88 -10.29 -15.68
CA THR A 49 42.31 -10.58 -15.87
C THR A 49 42.78 -11.73 -14.98
N LYS A 50 43.95 -12.27 -15.30
CA LYS A 50 44.55 -13.39 -14.55
C LYS A 50 45.03 -12.93 -13.17
N GLU A 51 45.55 -11.71 -13.04
CA GLU A 51 45.96 -11.13 -11.76
C GLU A 51 44.76 -10.95 -10.81
N GLU A 52 43.67 -10.34 -11.29
CA GLU A 52 42.44 -10.12 -10.50
C GLU A 52 41.80 -11.42 -10.04
N PHE A 53 41.83 -12.45 -10.89
CA PHE A 53 41.33 -13.77 -10.53
C PHE A 53 42.19 -14.46 -9.47
N HIS A 54 43.52 -14.44 -9.59
CA HIS A 54 44.38 -15.13 -8.64
C HIS A 54 44.36 -14.49 -7.25
N GLY A 55 44.25 -13.16 -7.16
CA GLY A 55 44.11 -12.46 -5.89
C GLY A 55 42.76 -12.72 -5.19
N ASN A 56 41.67 -12.82 -5.96
CA ASN A 56 40.30 -12.87 -5.43
C ASN A 56 39.56 -14.18 -5.71
N ARG A 57 40.26 -15.28 -6.00
CA ARG A 57 39.65 -16.54 -6.43
C ARG A 57 38.56 -17.04 -5.47
N LEU A 58 38.81 -16.97 -4.16
CA LEU A 58 37.84 -17.41 -3.15
C LEU A 58 36.58 -16.54 -3.14
N LEU A 59 36.72 -15.22 -3.31
CA LEU A 59 35.59 -14.28 -3.38
C LEU A 59 34.74 -14.53 -4.62
N TRP A 60 35.36 -14.76 -5.78
CA TRP A 60 34.63 -15.14 -7.01
C TRP A 60 33.84 -16.43 -6.82
N LEU A 61 34.44 -17.45 -6.20
CA LEU A 61 33.77 -18.72 -5.94
C LEU A 61 32.61 -18.56 -4.96
N ALA A 62 32.79 -17.79 -3.89
CA ALA A 62 31.74 -17.49 -2.93
C ALA A 62 30.57 -16.73 -3.58
N ALA A 63 30.87 -15.74 -4.42
CA ALA A 63 29.88 -14.95 -5.12
C ALA A 63 29.05 -15.82 -6.08
N VAL A 64 29.70 -16.69 -6.87
CA VAL A 64 29.00 -17.62 -7.76
C VAL A 64 28.20 -18.64 -6.96
N ASP A 65 28.77 -19.20 -5.89
CA ASP A 65 28.07 -20.17 -5.05
C ASP A 65 26.77 -19.57 -4.50
N LYS A 66 26.84 -18.33 -4.00
CA LYS A 66 25.68 -17.58 -3.49
C LYS A 66 24.66 -17.25 -4.59
N LEU A 67 25.14 -16.92 -5.79
CA LEU A 67 24.27 -16.66 -6.94
C LEU A 67 23.46 -17.90 -7.31
N ILE A 68 24.11 -19.07 -7.35
CA ILE A 68 23.47 -20.33 -7.70
C ILE A 68 22.53 -20.81 -6.58
N GLU A 69 22.95 -20.69 -5.32
CA GLU A 69 22.12 -20.99 -4.15
C GLU A 69 20.82 -20.17 -4.15
N SER A 70 20.90 -18.88 -4.46
CA SER A 70 19.76 -17.96 -4.50
C SER A 70 18.94 -18.00 -5.79
N PHE A 71 19.27 -18.91 -6.72
CA PHE A 71 18.64 -18.95 -8.06
C PHE A 71 18.68 -17.60 -8.80
N GLY A 72 19.75 -16.83 -8.62
CA GLY A 72 19.92 -15.53 -9.26
C GLY A 72 19.28 -14.35 -8.54
N GLU A 73 18.59 -14.56 -7.41
CA GLU A 73 18.00 -13.47 -6.62
C GLU A 73 19.06 -12.62 -5.88
N VAL A 74 20.24 -13.20 -5.58
CA VAL A 74 21.31 -12.50 -4.86
C VAL A 74 22.59 -12.52 -5.70
N CYS A 75 22.98 -11.33 -6.19
CA CYS A 75 24.28 -11.10 -6.82
C CYS A 75 25.20 -10.38 -5.83
N VAL A 76 26.37 -10.97 -5.54
CA VAL A 76 27.37 -10.40 -4.62
C VAL A 76 28.63 -10.04 -5.41
N LEU A 77 29.30 -8.96 -5.03
CA LEU A 77 30.60 -8.60 -5.60
C LEU A 77 31.60 -9.77 -5.44
N PRO A 78 32.47 -10.03 -6.43
CA PRO A 78 32.77 -9.20 -7.60
C PRO A 78 31.90 -9.47 -8.85
N LEU A 79 30.82 -10.24 -8.74
CA LEU A 79 29.95 -10.51 -9.90
C LEU A 79 29.27 -9.21 -10.38
N PRO A 80 29.11 -9.05 -11.70
CA PRO A 80 28.27 -8.00 -12.27
C PRO A 80 26.84 -8.08 -11.73
N SER A 81 26.18 -6.94 -11.54
CA SER A 81 24.80 -6.88 -11.01
C SER A 81 23.79 -7.59 -11.90
N ASP A 82 24.07 -7.72 -13.20
CA ASP A 82 23.21 -8.39 -14.17
C ASP A 82 23.55 -9.87 -14.37
N ALA A 83 24.58 -10.40 -13.70
CA ALA A 83 24.97 -11.82 -13.80
C ALA A 83 23.81 -12.76 -13.44
N GLY A 84 23.02 -12.41 -12.42
CA GLY A 84 21.81 -13.15 -12.05
C GLY A 84 20.73 -13.11 -13.11
N HIS A 85 20.47 -11.95 -13.71
CA HIS A 85 19.46 -11.83 -14.77
C HIS A 85 19.85 -12.57 -16.05
N ARG A 86 21.15 -12.57 -16.40
CA ARG A 86 21.66 -13.31 -17.57
C ARG A 86 21.53 -14.82 -17.37
N LEU A 87 21.83 -15.32 -16.17
CA LEU A 87 21.79 -16.75 -15.88
C LEU A 87 20.37 -17.25 -15.55
N PHE A 88 19.52 -16.40 -15.00
CA PHE A 88 18.16 -16.71 -14.57
C PHE A 88 17.15 -15.67 -15.10
N PRO A 89 16.68 -15.83 -16.37
CA PRO A 89 15.74 -14.88 -16.98
C PRO A 89 14.40 -14.75 -16.25
N SER A 90 14.03 -15.73 -15.43
CA SER A 90 12.80 -15.69 -14.62
C SER A 90 12.90 -14.75 -13.41
N VAL A 91 14.11 -14.41 -12.94
CA VAL A 91 14.31 -13.50 -11.80
C VAL A 91 13.73 -12.10 -12.08
N PRO A 92 14.13 -11.38 -13.15
CA PRO A 92 13.57 -10.06 -13.43
C PRO A 92 12.06 -10.10 -13.66
N PHE A 93 11.53 -11.21 -14.21
CA PHE A 93 10.08 -11.40 -14.34
C PHE A 93 9.40 -11.48 -12.97
N ARG A 94 9.90 -12.32 -12.05
CA ARG A 94 9.36 -12.46 -10.69
C ARG A 94 9.48 -11.17 -9.90
N GLU A 95 10.58 -10.43 -10.06
CA GLU A 95 10.74 -9.10 -9.46
C GLU A 95 9.73 -8.10 -10.00
N GLY A 96 9.50 -8.09 -11.32
CA GLY A 96 8.49 -7.26 -11.96
C GLY A 96 7.09 -7.55 -11.41
N GLU A 97 6.73 -8.83 -11.29
CA GLU A 97 5.45 -9.25 -10.70
C GLU A 97 5.33 -8.84 -9.22
N ARG A 98 6.38 -9.04 -8.41
CA ARG A 98 6.39 -8.57 -7.01
C ARG A 98 6.18 -7.06 -6.91
N ARG A 99 6.82 -6.28 -7.78
CA ARG A 99 6.65 -4.82 -7.83
C ARG A 99 5.22 -4.44 -8.20
N ARG A 100 4.65 -5.06 -9.24
CA ARG A 100 3.25 -4.84 -9.66
C ARG A 100 2.27 -5.14 -8.54
N GLN A 101 2.39 -6.30 -7.91
CA GLN A 101 1.54 -6.70 -6.78
C GLN A 101 1.64 -5.72 -5.61
N LYS A 102 2.85 -5.25 -5.27
CA LYS A 102 3.05 -4.25 -4.22
C LYS A 102 2.32 -2.93 -4.55
N THR A 103 2.39 -2.47 -5.80
CA THR A 103 1.67 -1.28 -6.25
C THR A 103 0.16 -1.48 -6.12
N THR A 104 -0.39 -2.58 -6.64
CA THR A 104 -1.82 -2.89 -6.55
C THR A 104 -2.31 -2.95 -5.09
N LEU A 105 -1.57 -3.61 -4.19
CA LEU A 105 -1.93 -3.68 -2.78
C LEU A 105 -1.92 -2.30 -2.11
N THR A 106 -0.98 -1.44 -2.50
CA THR A 106 -0.87 -0.08 -1.97
C THR A 106 -2.04 0.78 -2.45
N GLU A 107 -2.39 0.71 -3.72
CA GLU A 107 -3.55 1.39 -4.30
C GLU A 107 -4.85 0.94 -3.64
N GLN A 108 -5.05 -0.37 -3.48
CA GLN A 108 -6.23 -0.93 -2.79
C GLN A 108 -6.33 -0.44 -1.34
N LYS A 109 -5.21 -0.38 -0.62
CA LYS A 109 -5.17 0.15 0.75
C LYS A 109 -5.67 1.60 0.79
N TYR A 110 -5.16 2.45 -0.09
CA TYR A 110 -5.57 3.86 -0.12
C TYR A 110 -6.99 4.05 -0.65
N SER A 111 -7.47 3.21 -1.58
CA SER A 111 -8.88 3.24 -2.01
C SER A 111 -9.81 2.96 -0.84
N ARG A 112 -9.58 1.87 -0.11
CA ARG A 112 -10.39 1.48 1.06
C ARG A 112 -10.35 2.54 2.16
N GLN A 113 -9.20 3.19 2.33
CA GLN A 113 -9.08 4.28 3.30
C GLN A 113 -9.97 5.46 2.91
N ARG A 114 -9.91 5.89 1.64
CA ARG A 114 -10.74 7.00 1.13
C ARG A 114 -12.24 6.67 1.18
N GLU A 115 -12.63 5.45 0.82
CA GLU A 115 -14.03 5.00 0.92
C GLU A 115 -14.53 5.09 2.36
N ARG A 116 -13.77 4.58 3.33
CA ARG A 116 -14.13 4.67 4.77
C ARG A 116 -14.19 6.11 5.28
N GLU A 117 -13.28 6.97 4.83
CA GLU A 117 -13.31 8.39 5.20
C GLU A 117 -14.53 9.09 4.60
N ALA A 118 -14.91 8.78 3.37
CA ALA A 118 -16.11 9.31 2.72
C ALA A 118 -17.39 8.84 3.43
N GLU A 119 -17.50 7.53 3.72
CA GLU A 119 -18.64 6.96 4.46
C GLU A 119 -18.77 7.58 5.86
N ARG A 120 -17.65 7.78 6.55
CA ARG A 120 -17.64 8.42 7.87
C ARG A 120 -18.13 9.86 7.79
N ARG A 121 -17.62 10.65 6.84
CA ARG A 121 -18.03 12.04 6.63
C ARG A 121 -19.51 12.13 6.30
N GLU A 122 -20.01 11.24 5.46
CA GLU A 122 -21.44 11.17 5.12
C GLU A 122 -22.27 10.88 6.37
N LEU A 123 -21.88 9.88 7.17
CA LEU A 123 -22.61 9.56 8.40
C LEU A 123 -22.57 10.71 9.44
N GLU A 124 -21.41 11.35 9.58
CA GLU A 124 -21.23 12.54 10.43
C GLU A 124 -22.14 13.68 9.96
N TYR A 125 -22.19 13.93 8.65
CA TYR A 125 -23.07 14.91 8.04
C TYR A 125 -24.55 14.61 8.30
N GLN A 126 -25.00 13.38 8.04
CA GLN A 126 -26.38 12.95 8.29
C GLN A 126 -26.76 13.08 9.77
N THR A 127 -25.82 12.80 10.68
CA THR A 127 -26.03 12.97 12.12
C THR A 127 -26.18 14.45 12.49
N CYS A 128 -25.33 15.32 11.94
CA CYS A 128 -25.44 16.77 12.14
C CYS A 128 -26.76 17.32 11.57
N PHE A 129 -27.16 16.88 10.38
CA PHE A 129 -28.44 17.24 9.76
C PHE A 129 -29.62 16.85 10.66
N ALA A 130 -29.68 15.60 11.12
CA ALA A 130 -30.74 15.12 12.01
C ALA A 130 -30.75 15.88 13.34
N GLN A 131 -29.57 16.16 13.91
CA GLN A 131 -29.46 16.92 15.15
C GLN A 131 -29.91 18.37 14.99
N ALA A 132 -29.60 19.02 13.86
CA ALA A 132 -30.06 20.36 13.55
C ALA A 132 -31.59 20.41 13.43
N GLN A 133 -32.19 19.40 12.79
CA GLN A 133 -33.64 19.27 12.69
C GLN A 133 -34.31 19.10 14.05
N ILE A 134 -33.77 18.22 14.91
CA ILE A 134 -34.28 18.04 16.28
C ILE A 134 -34.13 19.33 17.08
N ASP A 135 -32.97 19.98 17.01
CA ASP A 135 -32.68 21.22 17.75
C ASP A 135 -33.64 22.35 17.35
N LEU A 136 -34.00 22.47 16.07
CA LEU A 136 -34.92 23.49 15.57
C LEU A 136 -36.29 23.44 16.27
N ALA A 137 -36.78 22.25 16.61
CA ALA A 137 -38.07 22.07 17.28
C ALA A 137 -38.12 22.73 18.68
N PHE A 138 -36.99 23.07 19.28
CA PHE A 138 -36.88 23.73 20.58
C PHE A 138 -36.66 25.24 20.50
N HIS A 139 -36.48 25.79 19.29
CA HIS A 139 -36.31 27.24 19.11
C HIS A 139 -37.63 27.95 18.87
N THR A 140 -37.64 29.27 19.06
CA THR A 140 -38.77 30.17 18.75
C THR A 140 -38.37 31.11 17.60
N PRO A 141 -39.32 31.80 16.94
CA PRO A 141 -38.99 32.74 15.86
C PRO A 141 -38.00 33.84 16.28
N ALA A 142 -37.97 34.20 17.57
CA ALA A 142 -37.02 35.17 18.12
C ALA A 142 -35.60 34.61 18.33
N THR A 143 -35.46 33.28 18.46
CA THR A 143 -34.16 32.62 18.73
C THR A 143 -33.61 31.85 17.53
N VAL A 144 -34.35 31.75 16.42
CA VAL A 144 -33.95 30.98 15.24
C VAL A 144 -32.67 31.49 14.56
N GLY A 145 -32.35 32.78 14.70
CA GLY A 145 -31.07 33.33 14.23
C GLY A 145 -29.85 32.74 14.96
N SER A 146 -30.00 32.34 16.22
CA SER A 146 -28.97 31.63 16.98
C SER A 146 -28.83 30.18 16.52
N TRP A 147 -29.93 29.53 16.14
CA TRP A 147 -29.89 28.20 15.55
C TRP A 147 -29.19 28.22 14.19
N LEU A 148 -29.54 29.17 13.33
CA LEU A 148 -28.93 29.32 12.00
C LEU A 148 -27.43 29.57 12.11
N SER A 149 -26.99 30.47 13.00
CA SER A 149 -25.56 30.75 13.21
C SER A 149 -24.77 29.56 13.77
N ARG A 150 -25.42 28.65 14.50
CA ARG A 150 -24.79 27.46 15.08
C ARG A 150 -24.56 26.38 14.02
N TRP A 151 -25.52 26.19 13.12
CA TRP A 151 -25.48 25.13 12.13
C TRP A 151 -24.92 25.58 10.78
N SER A 152 -24.81 26.89 10.54
CA SER A 152 -24.14 27.46 9.37
C SER A 152 -22.68 27.00 9.29
N GLY A 153 -22.30 26.38 8.17
CA GLY A 153 -20.95 25.84 7.95
C GLY A 153 -20.72 24.42 8.49
N VAL A 154 -21.70 23.85 9.21
CA VAL A 154 -21.71 22.43 9.63
C VAL A 154 -22.67 21.63 8.75
N VAL A 155 -23.82 22.23 8.41
CA VAL A 155 -24.80 21.72 7.44
C VAL A 155 -24.83 22.68 6.26
N GLU A 156 -25.02 22.15 5.05
CA GLU A 156 -25.11 22.97 3.84
C GLU A 156 -26.33 23.92 3.88
N GLU A 157 -26.20 25.09 3.27
CA GLU A 157 -27.22 26.14 3.34
C GLU A 157 -28.58 25.68 2.77
N HIS A 158 -28.57 24.91 1.68
CA HIS A 158 -29.78 24.32 1.10
C HIS A 158 -30.51 23.36 2.05
N ASP A 159 -29.75 22.64 2.88
CA ASP A 159 -30.28 21.67 3.83
C ASP A 159 -30.83 22.38 5.07
N LEU A 160 -30.17 23.45 5.50
CA LEU A 160 -30.69 24.32 6.55
C LEU A 160 -32.02 24.97 6.16
N GLU A 161 -32.15 25.45 4.92
CA GLU A 161 -33.42 25.96 4.39
C GLU A 161 -34.49 24.87 4.39
N THR A 162 -34.13 23.66 3.96
CA THR A 162 -35.06 22.51 3.95
C THR A 162 -35.55 22.17 5.36
N ILE A 163 -34.65 22.13 6.34
CA ILE A 163 -35.00 21.91 7.75
C ILE A 163 -35.88 23.04 8.27
N PHE A 164 -35.53 24.29 8.00
CA PHE A 164 -36.25 25.47 8.47
C PHE A 164 -37.69 25.52 7.93
N TRP A 165 -37.87 25.36 6.61
CA TRP A 165 -39.20 25.38 5.98
C TRP A 165 -40.02 24.14 6.31
N GLY A 166 -39.39 22.97 6.46
CA GLY A 166 -40.06 21.76 6.94
C GLY A 166 -40.53 21.89 8.40
N GLY A 167 -39.78 22.58 9.25
CA GLY A 167 -40.11 22.86 10.64
C GLY A 167 -41.06 24.06 10.85
N ALA A 168 -41.13 25.00 9.89
CA ALA A 168 -41.99 26.19 9.94
C ALA A 168 -43.49 25.89 10.18
N GLY A 169 -43.96 24.72 9.76
CA GLY A 169 -45.32 24.24 10.04
C GLY A 169 -45.61 24.00 11.53
N VAL A 170 -44.59 23.66 12.33
CA VAL A 170 -44.70 23.46 13.79
C VAL A 170 -44.92 24.80 14.50
N PHE A 171 -44.30 25.87 14.03
CA PHE A 171 -44.45 27.21 14.59
C PHE A 171 -45.87 27.78 14.43
N HIS A 172 -46.57 27.42 13.34
CA HIS A 172 -47.98 27.76 13.14
C HIS A 172 -48.91 27.10 14.18
N HIS A 173 -48.54 25.93 14.71
CA HIS A 173 -49.34 25.21 15.71
C HIS A 173 -49.09 25.72 17.15
N CYS A 174 -47.92 26.29 17.44
CA CYS A 174 -47.60 26.87 18.75
C CYS A 174 -48.30 28.21 19.04
N HIS A 175 -48.93 28.84 18.04
CA HIS A 175 -49.76 30.04 18.23
C HIS A 175 -51.03 29.80 19.07
N HIS A 176 -51.40 28.55 19.35
CA HIS A 176 -52.56 28.23 20.19
C HIS A 176 -52.23 28.04 21.68
N LEU A 177 -50.94 28.03 22.07
CA LEU A 177 -50.51 27.81 23.47
C LEU A 177 -49.83 29.01 24.13
N THR A 178 -49.61 30.10 23.39
CA THR A 178 -49.19 31.38 23.97
C THR A 178 -50.38 32.32 24.01
N GLY A 179 -51.08 32.31 25.16
CA GLY A 179 -52.06 33.33 25.49
C GLY A 179 -51.39 34.70 25.54
N PHE A 180 -51.49 35.44 24.44
CA PHE A 180 -51.14 36.86 24.39
C PHE A 180 -52.20 37.61 23.58
N SER A 181 -53.42 37.69 24.14
CA SER A 181 -54.41 38.69 23.73
C SER A 181 -54.01 40.06 24.30
N GLY A 182 -52.95 40.63 23.73
CA GLY A 182 -52.60 42.03 23.93
C GLY A 182 -53.65 42.93 23.27
N ARG A 183 -54.39 43.66 24.10
CA ARG A 183 -55.32 44.75 23.77
C ARG A 183 -54.90 45.53 22.51
N ARG A 184 -55.77 45.56 21.50
CA ARG A 184 -55.86 46.69 20.56
C ARG A 184 -57.00 47.60 21.01
N ASN A 185 -56.68 48.59 21.84
CA ASN A 185 -57.46 49.82 21.91
C ASN A 185 -56.77 50.84 21.01
N HIS A 186 -57.40 51.22 19.91
CA HIS A 186 -57.35 52.59 19.42
C HIS A 186 -58.69 52.93 18.78
N SER A 187 -59.42 53.79 19.49
CA SER A 187 -60.58 54.55 19.05
C SER A 187 -60.19 55.53 17.93
N GLY A 188 -61.13 55.80 17.03
CA GLY A 188 -61.04 56.88 16.04
C GLY A 188 -62.22 56.83 15.08
N GLY A 189 -63.34 57.44 15.47
CA GLY A 189 -64.61 57.53 14.75
C GLY A 189 -65.76 57.76 15.70
#